data_AF-A0A7S1E0L0-F1
#
_entry.id   AF-A0A7S1E0L0-F1
#
_cell.length_a   1.000
_cell.length_b   1.000
_cell.length_c   1.000
_cell.angle_alpha   90.00
_cell.angle_beta   90.00
_cell.angle_gamma   90.00
#
_symmetry.space_group_name_H-M   'P 1'
#
loop_
_entity.id
_entity.type
_entity.pdbx_description
1 polymer ?
#
loop_
_entity_poly.entity_id
_entity_poly.type
_entity_poly.pdbx_seq_one_letter_code
_entity_poly.pdbx_strand_id
1 'polypeptide(L)'
;MCANYGSAQYYARLGKTAREACCSCGGGRNAVDMQTCEDTDAWYDKDGPRYNCGWYAQENNCIEYGDDVGKFCLSANQACCACGGGNVFFTEADADCNDTVDPELSWDGIGYCDSFLNQCERCEGGCDSDLDCADNLTCFKRPSGSLEPISGCRGVGEVG
;
A
#
# COMPACT_ATOMS: atom_id res chain seq x y z
N MET A 1 6.19 33.87 -2.72
CA MET A 1 5.02 34.42 -1.98
C MET A 1 4.86 33.81 -0.59
N CYS A 2 4.91 32.48 -0.42
CA CYS A 2 4.75 31.81 0.89
C CYS A 2 5.84 32.09 1.94
N ALA A 3 7.09 32.34 1.50
CA ALA A 3 8.19 32.65 2.41
C ALA A 3 8.00 33.99 3.12
N ASN A 4 7.53 35.02 2.40
CA ASN A 4 7.40 36.39 2.91
C ASN A 4 6.02 36.71 3.47
N TYR A 5 4.96 36.13 2.91
CA TYR A 5 3.57 36.46 3.27
C TYR A 5 2.80 35.26 3.84
N GLY A 6 3.37 34.06 3.81
CA GLY A 6 2.64 32.83 4.12
C GLY A 6 2.23 32.70 5.59
N SER A 7 2.97 33.31 6.50
CA SER A 7 2.71 33.32 7.96
C SER A 7 2.09 34.64 8.45
N ALA A 8 1.77 35.58 7.56
CA ALA A 8 1.27 36.88 7.93
C ALA A 8 -0.22 36.83 8.32
N GLN A 9 -0.50 36.99 9.61
CA GLN A 9 -1.87 36.94 10.15
C GLN A 9 -2.78 38.06 9.63
N TYR A 10 -2.21 39.20 9.22
CA TYR A 10 -2.96 40.29 8.62
C TYR A 10 -3.66 39.89 7.30
N TYR A 11 -3.10 38.92 6.58
CA TYR A 11 -3.68 38.39 5.34
C TYR A 11 -4.40 37.04 5.54
N ALA A 12 -4.55 36.59 6.79
CA ALA A 12 -5.26 35.37 7.11
C ALA A 12 -6.76 35.53 6.83
N ARG A 13 -7.38 34.47 6.32
CA ARG A 13 -8.83 34.39 6.11
C ARG A 13 -9.38 33.36 7.06
N LEU A 14 -10.44 33.70 7.80
CA LEU A 14 -11.03 32.84 8.84
C LEU A 14 -10.01 32.42 9.92
N GLY A 15 -9.03 33.28 10.22
CA GLY A 15 -8.01 33.02 11.24
C GLY A 15 -6.89 32.06 10.82
N LYS A 16 -6.89 31.56 9.57
CA LYS A 16 -5.82 30.70 9.05
C LYS A 16 -4.94 31.45 8.05
N THR A 17 -3.63 31.35 8.23
CA THR A 17 -2.60 31.87 7.34
C THR A 17 -2.47 31.01 6.08
N ALA A 18 -1.80 31.50 5.05
CA ALA A 18 -1.61 30.71 3.82
C ALA A 18 -0.75 29.47 4.06
N ARG A 19 0.18 29.48 5.02
CA ARG A 19 0.92 28.28 5.45
C ARG A 19 0.05 27.25 6.17
N GLU A 20 -1.14 27.62 6.64
CA GLU A 20 -2.09 26.70 7.28
C GLU A 20 -3.19 26.26 6.32
N ALA A 21 -3.53 27.07 5.31
CA ALA A 21 -4.70 26.86 4.46
C ALA A 21 -4.37 26.53 2.98
N CYS A 22 -3.17 26.84 2.48
CA CYS A 22 -2.84 26.68 1.06
C CYS A 22 -1.75 25.63 0.84
N CYS A 23 -2.04 24.62 0.02
CA CYS A 23 -1.11 23.54 -0.33
C CYS A 23 0.21 24.05 -0.91
N SER A 24 0.16 25.08 -1.76
CA SER A 24 1.36 25.70 -2.33
C SER A 24 2.28 26.38 -1.31
N CYS A 25 1.82 26.57 -0.07
CA CYS A 25 2.57 27.13 1.04
C CYS A 25 2.82 26.14 2.20
N GLY A 26 2.49 24.85 2.01
CA GLY A 26 2.63 23.82 3.04
C GLY A 26 1.43 23.64 3.97
N GLY A 27 0.30 24.32 3.71
CA GLY A 27 -0.95 24.19 4.47
C GLY A 27 -2.07 23.48 3.71
N GLY A 28 -3.30 23.55 4.20
CA GLY A 28 -4.50 23.10 3.46
C GLY A 28 -4.87 21.63 3.62
N ARG A 29 -4.34 20.94 4.63
CA ARG A 29 -4.77 19.59 5.00
C ARG A 29 -5.89 19.67 6.04
N ASN A 30 -6.87 18.77 5.94
CA ASN A 30 -8.08 18.78 6.74
C ASN A 30 -7.76 18.58 8.23
N ALA A 31 -8.34 19.38 9.13
CA ALA A 31 -7.95 19.43 10.54
C ALA A 31 -8.56 18.31 11.41
N VAL A 32 -9.06 17.23 10.79
CA VAL A 32 -9.71 16.10 11.46
C VAL A 32 -9.12 14.74 11.08
N ASP A 33 -8.03 14.70 10.31
CA ASP A 33 -7.33 13.44 10.05
C ASP A 33 -5.81 13.65 10.19
N MET A 34 -5.33 13.24 11.35
CA MET A 34 -3.92 13.08 11.65
C MET A 34 -3.44 11.82 10.95
N GLN A 35 -2.87 11.98 9.77
CA GLN A 35 -1.95 10.97 9.24
C GLN A 35 -0.58 11.62 9.14
N THR A 36 0.01 11.89 10.30
CA THR A 36 1.45 12.04 10.43
C THR A 36 2.04 10.71 9.99
N CYS A 37 2.90 10.72 8.98
CA CYS A 37 3.61 9.51 8.59
C CYS A 37 4.46 8.99 9.75
N GLU A 38 4.13 7.80 10.24
CA GLU A 38 4.92 7.03 11.18
C GLU A 38 5.49 5.79 10.50
N ASP A 39 6.80 5.58 10.69
CA ASP A 39 7.48 4.35 10.30
C ASP A 39 6.86 3.18 11.08
N THR A 40 6.79 2.02 10.45
CA THR A 40 6.34 0.81 11.13
C THR A 40 7.32 0.45 12.25
N ASP A 41 6.83 0.35 13.48
CA ASP A 41 7.69 0.08 14.64
C ASP A 41 8.43 -1.26 14.51
N ALA A 42 9.70 -1.27 14.87
CA ALA A 42 10.58 -2.44 14.79
C ALA A 42 10.70 -3.12 13.40
N TRP A 43 10.40 -2.41 12.30
CA TRP A 43 10.61 -2.90 10.94
C TRP A 43 12.09 -2.85 10.51
N TYR A 44 12.52 -3.88 9.78
CA TYR A 44 13.81 -3.98 9.09
C TYR A 44 13.72 -5.07 8.00
N ASP A 45 14.61 -5.04 7.01
CA ASP A 45 14.60 -6.02 5.91
C ASP A 45 15.09 -7.43 6.32
N LYS A 46 15.17 -8.36 5.36
CA LYS A 46 15.66 -9.73 5.60
C LYS A 46 17.13 -9.83 6.03
N ASP A 47 17.95 -8.82 5.74
CA ASP A 47 19.38 -8.78 6.04
C ASP A 47 19.65 -8.30 7.48
N GLY A 48 18.60 -7.85 8.18
CA GLY A 48 18.53 -7.78 9.63
C GLY A 48 18.36 -6.37 10.21
N PRO A 49 18.40 -6.22 11.55
CA PRO A 49 17.97 -4.99 12.25
C PRO A 49 18.70 -3.70 11.89
N ARG A 50 19.87 -3.81 11.23
CA ARG A 50 20.63 -2.67 10.73
C ARG A 50 19.92 -1.96 9.57
N TYR A 51 19.16 -2.71 8.78
CA TYR A 51 18.48 -2.24 7.58
C TYR A 51 17.03 -1.86 7.91
N ASN A 52 16.89 -0.93 8.85
CA ASN A 52 15.60 -0.37 9.28
C ASN A 52 15.25 0.91 8.51
N CYS A 53 14.11 1.54 8.82
CA CYS A 53 13.68 2.77 8.14
C CYS A 53 14.70 3.91 8.20
N GLY A 54 15.54 3.97 9.25
CA GLY A 54 16.63 4.95 9.33
C GLY A 54 17.78 4.68 8.33
N TRP A 55 18.01 3.42 7.95
CA TRP A 55 18.96 3.08 6.88
C TRP A 55 18.36 3.34 5.50
N TYR A 56 17.10 2.96 5.30
CA TYR A 56 16.39 3.19 4.04
C TYR A 56 16.15 4.67 3.73
N ALA A 57 16.06 5.52 4.75
CA ALA A 57 15.99 6.98 4.59
C ALA A 57 17.28 7.63 4.07
N GLN A 58 18.37 6.89 3.90
CA GLN A 58 19.65 7.43 3.46
C GLN A 58 19.83 7.27 1.95
N GLU A 59 20.39 8.31 1.34
CA GLU A 59 20.76 8.34 -0.08
C GLU A 59 19.62 7.86 -1.00
N ASN A 60 19.88 6.81 -1.80
CA ASN A 60 18.93 6.23 -2.73
C ASN A 60 18.41 4.86 -2.26
N ASN A 61 18.59 4.50 -0.98
CA ASN A 61 18.30 3.15 -0.49
C ASN A 61 16.84 2.73 -0.71
N CYS A 62 15.86 3.63 -0.51
CA CYS A 62 14.46 3.38 -0.86
C CYS A 62 14.27 3.08 -2.36
N ILE A 63 15.01 3.76 -3.24
CA ILE A 63 14.83 3.64 -4.69
C ILE A 63 15.47 2.34 -5.19
N GLU A 64 16.62 1.97 -4.64
CA GLU A 64 17.39 0.80 -5.10
C GLU A 64 16.91 -0.51 -4.47
N TYR A 65 16.46 -0.46 -3.22
CA TYR A 65 16.19 -1.66 -2.40
C TYR A 65 14.82 -1.63 -1.71
N GLY A 66 14.03 -0.57 -1.91
CA GLY A 66 12.82 -0.35 -1.12
C GLY A 66 11.68 -1.30 -1.40
N ASP A 67 11.77 -2.12 -2.45
CA ASP A 67 10.81 -3.17 -2.81
C ASP A 67 11.13 -4.54 -2.20
N ASP A 68 12.32 -4.69 -1.59
CA ASP A 68 12.67 -5.92 -0.89
C ASP A 68 11.76 -6.11 0.34
N VAL A 69 11.16 -7.29 0.42
CA VAL A 69 10.25 -7.64 1.52
C VAL A 69 11.06 -7.86 2.79
N GLY A 70 10.71 -7.11 3.83
CA GLY A 70 11.28 -7.18 5.17
C GLY A 70 10.35 -7.85 6.18
N LYS A 71 10.56 -7.48 7.45
CA LYS A 71 9.71 -7.91 8.56
C LYS A 71 8.26 -7.49 8.33
N PHE A 72 7.33 -8.28 8.86
CA PHE A 72 5.89 -8.05 8.73
C PHE A 72 5.39 -8.07 7.28
N CYS A 73 6.15 -8.68 6.36
CA CYS A 73 5.79 -8.76 4.95
C CYS A 73 5.65 -7.40 4.25
N LEU A 74 6.33 -6.39 4.78
CA LEU A 74 6.35 -5.06 4.20
C LEU A 74 7.72 -4.78 3.61
N SER A 75 7.72 -4.13 2.45
CA SER A 75 8.91 -3.50 1.91
C SER A 75 9.16 -2.14 2.56
N ALA A 76 10.34 -1.56 2.37
CA ALA A 76 10.63 -0.22 2.89
C ALA A 76 9.67 0.82 2.30
N ASN A 77 9.30 0.65 1.03
CA ASN A 77 8.33 1.49 0.32
C ASN A 77 6.92 1.43 0.94
N GLN A 78 6.63 0.43 1.76
CA GLN A 78 5.36 0.28 2.47
C GLN A 78 5.49 0.65 3.95
N ALA A 79 6.57 0.23 4.59
CA ALA A 79 6.77 0.37 6.03
C ALA A 79 7.34 1.73 6.45
N CYS A 80 8.11 2.38 5.59
CA CYS A 80 8.91 3.54 5.94
C CYS A 80 8.43 4.81 5.25
N CYS A 81 8.27 5.86 6.05
CA CYS A 81 7.85 7.19 5.61
C CYS A 81 8.81 7.84 4.63
N ALA A 82 10.11 7.65 4.84
CA ALA A 82 11.14 8.18 3.95
C ALA A 82 11.05 7.59 2.54
N CYS A 83 10.45 6.41 2.40
CA CYS A 83 10.24 5.73 1.13
C CYS A 83 8.86 5.97 0.52
N GLY A 84 8.03 6.83 1.15
CA GLY A 84 6.67 7.11 0.68
C GLY A 84 5.60 6.15 1.22
N GLY A 85 5.99 5.20 2.07
CA GLY A 85 5.09 4.35 2.83
C GLY A 85 4.76 4.96 4.19
N GLY A 86 4.67 4.10 5.20
CA GLY A 86 4.30 4.46 6.57
C GLY A 86 2.79 4.66 6.75
N ASN A 87 2.38 4.76 8.02
CA ASN A 87 0.96 4.74 8.44
C ASN A 87 0.19 3.49 8.11
N VAL A 88 0.86 2.36 8.12
CA VAL A 88 0.16 1.09 8.23
C VAL A 88 -0.21 0.90 9.71
N PHE A 89 -1.50 1.05 10.03
CA PHE A 89 -2.02 0.78 11.37
C PHE A 89 -2.10 -0.73 11.58
N PHE A 90 -0.94 -1.38 11.62
CA PHE A 90 -0.82 -2.80 11.92
C PHE A 90 -0.64 -2.97 13.42
N THR A 91 -1.51 -3.80 13.99
CA THR A 91 -1.33 -4.26 15.38
C THR A 91 -0.40 -5.47 15.36
N GLU A 92 0.10 -5.92 16.51
CA GLU A 92 0.99 -7.10 16.57
C GLU A 92 0.35 -8.41 16.02
N ALA A 93 -0.90 -8.37 15.58
CA ALA A 93 -1.59 -9.45 14.86
C ALA A 93 -1.24 -9.54 13.36
N ASP A 94 -0.70 -8.48 12.74
CA ASP A 94 -0.40 -8.42 11.30
C ASP A 94 1.08 -8.74 10.99
N ALA A 95 1.77 -9.34 11.96
CA ALA A 95 3.21 -9.57 11.95
C ALA A 95 3.64 -10.91 11.33
N ASP A 96 2.69 -11.73 10.88
CA ASP A 96 2.95 -13.06 10.35
C ASP A 96 2.79 -13.09 8.83
N CYS A 97 3.89 -13.34 8.13
CA CYS A 97 3.92 -13.56 6.68
C CYS A 97 3.18 -14.83 6.22
N ASN A 98 2.45 -15.46 7.13
CA ASN A 98 1.71 -16.68 6.91
C ASN A 98 0.28 -16.60 7.45
N ASP A 99 -0.24 -15.39 7.70
CA ASP A 99 -1.60 -15.26 8.20
C ASP A 99 -2.58 -15.93 7.22
N THR A 100 -3.35 -16.86 7.77
CA THR A 100 -4.34 -17.70 7.10
C THR A 100 -5.60 -16.91 6.69
N VAL A 101 -5.50 -15.59 6.61
CA VAL A 101 -6.59 -14.67 6.25
C VAL A 101 -6.60 -14.38 4.76
N ASP A 102 -5.48 -14.57 4.06
CA ASP A 102 -5.44 -14.54 2.60
C ASP A 102 -5.87 -15.91 2.03
N PRO A 103 -6.93 -15.95 1.20
CA PRO A 103 -7.31 -17.19 0.54
C PRO A 103 -6.22 -17.65 -0.44
N GLU A 104 -6.08 -18.97 -0.56
CA GLU A 104 -5.24 -19.58 -1.59
C GLU A 104 -5.82 -19.30 -2.97
N LEU A 105 -4.96 -19.08 -3.97
CA LEU A 105 -5.37 -18.97 -5.36
C LEU A 105 -6.11 -20.25 -5.76
N SER A 106 -7.44 -20.18 -5.82
CA SER A 106 -8.28 -21.32 -6.16
C SER A 106 -8.57 -21.32 -7.65
N TRP A 107 -8.28 -22.45 -8.29
CA TRP A 107 -8.84 -22.85 -9.57
C TRP A 107 -9.61 -24.15 -9.34
N ASP A 108 -10.83 -24.06 -8.81
CA ASP A 108 -11.63 -25.24 -8.40
C ASP A 108 -12.07 -26.16 -9.56
N GLY A 109 -11.49 -26.01 -10.76
CA GLY A 109 -11.75 -26.87 -11.92
C GLY A 109 -13.19 -26.75 -12.46
N ILE A 110 -13.97 -25.82 -11.94
CA ILE A 110 -15.27 -25.38 -12.43
C ILE A 110 -14.99 -24.05 -13.15
N GLY A 111 -15.38 -23.96 -14.42
CA GLY A 111 -14.95 -22.90 -15.33
C GLY A 111 -15.19 -21.46 -14.83
N TYR A 112 -14.52 -20.52 -15.54
CA TYR A 112 -14.58 -19.06 -15.45
C TYR A 112 -15.77 -18.52 -14.64
N CYS A 113 -15.49 -17.66 -13.65
CA CYS A 113 -16.50 -16.81 -13.04
C CYS A 113 -17.25 -16.09 -14.14
N ASP A 114 -18.58 -16.14 -14.12
CA ASP A 114 -19.40 -15.38 -15.04
C ASP A 114 -20.19 -14.32 -14.27
N SER A 115 -20.35 -13.16 -14.91
CA SER A 115 -21.02 -11.98 -14.36
C SER A 115 -22.51 -12.19 -14.01
N PHE A 116 -23.08 -13.39 -14.19
CA PHE A 116 -24.51 -13.70 -14.04
C PHE A 116 -24.82 -14.87 -13.09
N LEU A 117 -23.90 -15.79 -12.84
CA LEU A 117 -24.10 -17.03 -12.07
C LEU A 117 -23.14 -17.14 -10.87
N ASN A 118 -21.89 -16.68 -11.01
CA ASN A 118 -20.87 -16.73 -9.97
C ASN A 118 -19.78 -15.68 -10.21
N GLN A 119 -19.90 -14.53 -9.55
CA GLN A 119 -18.82 -13.54 -9.52
C GLN A 119 -17.62 -14.08 -8.73
N CYS A 120 -16.40 -13.85 -9.23
CA CYS A 120 -15.16 -14.26 -8.58
C CYS A 120 -15.03 -13.59 -7.21
N GLU A 121 -14.79 -14.38 -6.18
CA GLU A 121 -14.32 -13.87 -4.90
C GLU A 121 -12.82 -13.53 -4.97
N ARG A 122 -12.29 -13.00 -3.85
CA ARG A 122 -10.86 -12.67 -3.77
C ARG A 122 -10.05 -13.95 -3.96
N CYS A 123 -9.01 -13.87 -4.79
CA CYS A 123 -8.10 -14.98 -5.12
C CYS A 123 -8.70 -16.09 -6.00
N GLU A 124 -9.85 -15.87 -6.62
CA GLU A 124 -10.38 -16.76 -7.65
C GLU A 124 -9.92 -16.33 -9.06
N GLY A 125 -9.59 -17.32 -9.88
CA GLY A 125 -9.12 -17.11 -11.26
C GLY A 125 -10.22 -17.19 -12.32
N GLY A 126 -9.97 -16.62 -13.49
CA GLY A 126 -10.87 -16.73 -14.65
C GLY A 126 -11.80 -15.55 -14.89
N CYS A 127 -11.55 -14.40 -14.25
CA CYS A 127 -12.23 -13.16 -14.61
C CYS A 127 -11.75 -12.63 -15.98
N ASP A 128 -12.67 -12.10 -16.79
CA ASP A 128 -12.36 -11.39 -18.03
C ASP A 128 -12.47 -9.87 -17.87
N SER A 129 -13.23 -9.41 -16.88
CA SER A 129 -13.47 -8.01 -16.55
C SER A 129 -13.82 -7.84 -15.08
N ASP A 130 -13.80 -6.61 -14.59
CA ASP A 130 -14.19 -6.30 -13.20
C ASP A 130 -15.64 -6.70 -12.87
N LEU A 131 -16.50 -6.82 -13.89
CA LEU A 131 -17.90 -7.26 -13.71
C LEU A 131 -18.02 -8.75 -13.37
N ASP A 132 -16.97 -9.53 -13.66
CA ASP A 132 -16.92 -10.94 -13.33
C ASP A 132 -16.43 -11.16 -11.90
N CYS A 133 -16.09 -10.10 -11.16
CA CYS A 133 -15.65 -10.15 -9.77
C CYS A 133 -16.74 -9.63 -8.82
N ALA A 134 -16.68 -10.10 -7.57
CA ALA A 134 -17.55 -9.61 -6.51
C ALA A 134 -17.35 -8.11 -6.25
N ASP A 135 -18.36 -7.46 -5.66
CA ASP A 135 -18.36 -6.03 -5.40
C ASP A 135 -17.04 -5.52 -4.78
N ASN A 136 -16.48 -4.44 -5.34
CA ASN A 136 -15.21 -3.80 -4.97
C ASN A 136 -13.93 -4.58 -5.28
N LEU A 137 -13.98 -5.60 -6.15
CA LEU A 137 -12.81 -6.27 -6.69
C LEU A 137 -12.48 -5.79 -8.12
N THR A 138 -11.24 -6.01 -8.53
CA THR A 138 -10.72 -5.67 -9.86
C THR A 138 -10.06 -6.91 -10.46
N CYS A 139 -10.29 -7.15 -11.74
CA CYS A 139 -9.75 -8.30 -12.44
C CYS A 139 -8.28 -8.06 -12.82
N PHE A 140 -7.36 -8.77 -12.17
CA PHE A 140 -5.93 -8.71 -12.46
C PHE A 140 -5.52 -9.77 -13.48
N LYS A 141 -5.44 -9.38 -14.76
CA LYS A 141 -4.98 -10.28 -15.84
C LYS A 141 -3.47 -10.48 -15.80
N ARG A 142 -3.04 -11.74 -15.76
CA ARG A 142 -1.64 -12.12 -15.94
C ARG A 142 -1.30 -12.33 -17.43
N PRO A 143 -0.03 -12.16 -17.84
CA PRO A 143 0.44 -12.65 -19.12
C PRO A 143 0.20 -14.16 -19.26
N SER A 144 -0.12 -14.62 -20.48
CA SER A 144 -0.30 -16.06 -20.74
C SER A 144 0.96 -16.86 -20.37
N GLY A 145 0.78 -17.94 -19.61
CA GLY A 145 1.88 -18.76 -19.09
C GLY A 145 2.63 -18.19 -17.89
N SER A 146 2.17 -17.07 -17.31
CA SER A 146 2.77 -16.48 -16.12
C SER A 146 2.32 -17.18 -14.84
N LEU A 147 3.30 -17.47 -13.97
CA LEU A 147 3.12 -17.97 -12.60
C LEU A 147 3.25 -16.86 -11.55
N GLU A 148 3.19 -15.59 -11.95
CA GLU A 148 3.38 -14.46 -11.03
C GLU A 148 2.32 -14.50 -9.90
N PRO A 149 2.72 -14.25 -8.65
CA PRO A 149 1.81 -14.19 -7.51
C PRO A 149 0.87 -12.98 -7.64
N ILE A 150 -0.33 -13.10 -7.07
CA ILE A 150 -1.27 -11.98 -6.96
C ILE A 150 -1.16 -11.38 -5.55
N SER A 151 -0.93 -10.07 -5.46
CA SER A 151 -0.83 -9.37 -4.18
C SER A 151 -2.11 -9.56 -3.34
N GLY A 152 -1.97 -10.03 -2.11
CA GLY A 152 -3.09 -10.35 -1.21
C GLY A 152 -3.72 -11.73 -1.42
N CYS A 153 -3.04 -12.61 -2.18
CA CYS A 153 -3.43 -14.00 -2.38
C CYS A 153 -2.23 -14.93 -2.18
N ARG A 154 -2.48 -16.10 -1.60
CA ARG A 154 -1.45 -17.13 -1.42
C ARG A 154 -1.35 -18.03 -2.65
N GLY A 155 -0.14 -18.44 -3.02
CA GLY A 155 0.11 -19.38 -4.13
C GLY A 155 0.57 -18.70 -5.42
N VAL A 156 0.78 -19.51 -6.47
CA VAL A 156 1.14 -19.04 -7.81
C VAL A 156 0.01 -19.31 -8.79
N GLY A 157 -0.01 -18.57 -9.89
CA GLY A 157 -0.93 -18.88 -10.97
C GLY A 157 -0.77 -20.28 -11.55
N GLU A 158 -1.85 -20.83 -12.08
CA GLU A 158 -1.76 -21.98 -12.98
C GLU A 158 -1.64 -21.52 -14.44
N VAL A 159 -0.97 -22.33 -15.25
CA VAL A 159 -0.90 -22.12 -16.71
C VAL A 159 -2.24 -22.51 -17.31
N GLY A 160 -3.06 -21.50 -17.63
CA GLY A 160 -4.27 -21.66 -18.45
C GLY A 160 -3.97 -21.82 -19.93
#